data_AF-A0A7W1YIC3-F1
#
_entry.id   AF-A0A7W1YIC3-F1
#
_cell.length_a   1.000
_cell.length_b   1.000
_cell.length_c   1.000
_cell.angle_alpha   90.00
_cell.angle_beta   90.00
_cell.angle_gamma   90.00
#
_symmetry.space_group_name_H-M   'P 1'
#
loop_
_entity.id
_entity.type
_entity.pdbx_description
1 polymer ?
#
loop_
_entity_poly.entity_id
_entity_poly.type
_entity_poly.pdbx_seq_one_letter_code
_entity_poly.pdbx_strand_id
1 'polypeptide(L)'
;MSIGAEPSIDGLTTIRIMPLGDSITAGYGADVGGYREQLKNRLSSAGYNAVFVGSQSTFNPASDPGLAHEGHSGWRIPQITSIVTGSLDAVGTSASQIITTANPDVVMLMIGTNDMLGSNGMGIDPNLYRPLLDAIYAQKPTVRVIVLPFIYCSIFADVQGDNINYGGRDIRFINGQNVVVARQDGGLVQIITAYQRAGKRISFYDGMNQVITPANSHDTAVLTDGVHPTAATYVAMGNALVRAIQDVSIGVLDGSVTPTIPSGLIATANGAGLDLAWTRNSANETGFQIDVSSDPVFQNSITTVAAPAGSTGATINGLQANTQYFLRIRAVDAAGASANTTPSEATTGIGGTSSIATPTFSPAGGTYSSTQAVTLTCLTGGAAIHFTTDGSTPTASSPMFSVAISVASTTTIKAIATASGMIASAVASATYTISAPATVATPTFSPAGGAYTSTQAVTLTCSTGGTAIHFTTDGSTPTASSTTYSGAISVASTMTITAIGTASGMGASALASATYTFVAGAPPAHVDSATRHHCGIGSGLAVFALALLTLRYRIFLATGPCEPGRRLGTVAKNPARRPV
;
A
#
# COMPACT_ATOMS: atom_id res chain seq x y z
N MET A 1 -6.73 -34.40 39.43
CA MET A 1 -6.03 -35.63 38.99
C MET A 1 -4.54 -35.42 39.16
N SER A 2 -3.72 -36.48 39.06
CA SER A 2 -2.31 -36.42 39.44
C SER A 2 -1.48 -35.46 38.58
N ILE A 3 -0.50 -34.80 39.19
CA ILE A 3 0.55 -34.07 38.48
C ILE A 3 1.66 -35.09 38.20
N GLY A 4 1.72 -35.60 36.97
CA GLY A 4 2.80 -36.50 36.53
C GLY A 4 2.83 -36.62 35.01
N ALA A 5 3.99 -36.66 34.35
CA ALA A 5 5.35 -36.75 34.90
C ALA A 5 6.26 -35.60 34.40
N GLU A 6 7.21 -35.20 35.24
CA GLU A 6 8.34 -34.31 34.91
C GLU A 6 9.66 -35.10 35.09
N PRO A 7 10.24 -35.61 34.00
CA PRO A 7 11.67 -35.86 33.94
C PRO A 7 12.25 -35.30 32.62
N SER A 8 12.91 -34.14 32.71
CA SER A 8 13.61 -33.46 31.62
C SER A 8 14.90 -34.17 31.18
N ILE A 9 15.71 -33.48 30.36
CA ILE A 9 17.04 -33.85 29.85
C ILE A 9 17.25 -35.36 29.74
N ASP A 10 16.76 -35.90 28.63
CA ASP A 10 17.00 -37.30 28.20
C ASP A 10 16.46 -38.36 29.18
N GLY A 11 15.51 -37.97 30.05
CA GLY A 11 14.88 -38.82 31.06
C GLY A 11 15.67 -38.91 32.37
N LEU A 12 16.65 -38.02 32.58
CA LEU A 12 17.54 -38.05 33.74
C LEU A 12 16.90 -37.37 34.96
N THR A 13 16.68 -38.14 36.03
CA THR A 13 16.33 -37.60 37.36
C THR A 13 17.54 -37.06 38.13
N THR A 14 18.76 -37.43 37.71
CA THR A 14 20.02 -36.88 38.22
C THR A 14 20.80 -36.27 37.06
N ILE A 15 21.10 -34.98 37.12
CA ILE A 15 21.72 -34.22 36.01
C ILE A 15 23.05 -33.65 36.50
N ARG A 16 24.15 -33.94 35.79
CA ARG A 16 25.46 -33.34 36.07
C ARG A 16 25.59 -32.00 35.35
N ILE A 17 25.70 -30.91 36.09
CA ILE A 17 25.74 -29.54 35.56
C ILE A 17 27.12 -28.94 35.82
N MET A 18 27.80 -28.47 34.78
CA MET A 18 29.01 -27.64 34.88
C MET A 18 28.66 -26.18 34.56
N PRO A 19 28.62 -25.29 35.57
CA PRO A 19 28.70 -23.85 35.36
C PRO A 19 30.12 -23.49 34.90
N LEU A 20 30.27 -23.06 33.65
CA LEU A 20 31.56 -22.72 33.01
C LEU A 20 31.59 -21.23 32.67
N GLY A 21 32.59 -20.50 33.16
CA GLY A 21 32.63 -19.05 32.97
C GLY A 21 33.64 -18.27 33.80
N ASP A 22 33.30 -17.02 34.06
CA ASP A 22 34.14 -16.07 34.80
C ASP A 22 33.69 -15.85 36.27
N SER A 23 33.98 -14.68 36.84
CA SER A 23 33.61 -14.27 38.19
C SER A 23 32.10 -14.28 38.46
N ILE A 24 31.28 -14.10 37.42
CA ILE A 24 29.81 -14.14 37.54
C ILE A 24 29.34 -15.58 37.73
N THR A 25 29.98 -16.54 37.04
CA THR A 25 29.77 -17.98 37.27
C THR A 25 30.38 -18.45 38.59
N ALA A 26 31.48 -17.83 39.04
CA ALA A 26 31.97 -17.99 40.40
C ALA A 26 31.00 -17.39 41.45
N GLY A 27 30.10 -16.47 41.09
CA GLY A 27 29.21 -15.83 42.07
C GLY A 27 29.93 -14.79 42.94
N TYR A 28 30.93 -14.08 42.38
CA TYR A 28 31.61 -12.99 43.08
C TYR A 28 30.61 -11.95 43.59
N GLY A 29 30.71 -11.59 44.87
CA GLY A 29 29.78 -10.68 45.55
C GLY A 29 28.54 -11.34 46.18
N ALA A 30 28.39 -12.67 46.11
CA ALA A 30 27.33 -13.40 46.82
C ALA A 30 27.86 -14.11 48.08
N ASP A 31 27.01 -14.22 49.11
CA ASP A 31 27.35 -14.91 50.36
C ASP A 31 27.50 -16.45 50.18
N VAL A 32 26.72 -17.03 49.27
CA VAL A 32 26.75 -18.44 48.87
C VAL A 32 26.50 -18.56 47.36
N GLY A 33 27.34 -19.33 46.64
CA GLY A 33 27.02 -19.93 45.34
C GLY A 33 26.72 -19.03 44.12
N GLY A 34 26.48 -17.73 44.28
CA GLY A 34 25.85 -16.91 43.23
C GLY A 34 24.51 -17.52 42.77
N TYR A 35 24.26 -17.54 41.46
CA TYR A 35 23.02 -18.13 40.93
C TYR A 35 22.92 -19.65 41.14
N ARG A 36 24.04 -20.34 41.43
CA ARG A 36 24.10 -21.81 41.51
C ARG A 36 23.24 -22.36 42.64
N GLU A 37 23.16 -21.65 43.77
CA GLU A 37 22.39 -22.09 44.95
C GLU A 37 20.89 -22.13 44.63
N GLN A 38 20.33 -20.99 44.21
CA GLN A 38 18.91 -20.92 43.90
C GLN A 38 18.54 -21.83 42.73
N LEU A 39 19.43 -22.02 41.74
CA LEU A 39 19.25 -22.99 40.66
C LEU A 39 19.15 -24.43 41.22
N LYS A 40 20.04 -24.85 42.12
CA LYS A 40 20.00 -26.18 42.77
C LYS A 40 18.71 -26.38 43.57
N ASN A 41 18.32 -25.39 44.37
CA ASN A 41 17.12 -25.44 45.21
C ASN A 41 15.84 -25.57 44.36
N ARG A 42 15.77 -24.83 43.25
CA ARG A 42 14.63 -24.82 42.34
C ARG A 42 14.58 -26.06 41.43
N LEU A 43 15.72 -26.59 41.00
CA LEU A 43 15.80 -27.89 40.30
C LEU A 43 15.38 -29.04 41.21
N SER A 44 15.83 -29.04 42.47
CA SER A 44 15.37 -30.01 43.48
C SER A 44 13.86 -29.90 43.71
N SER A 45 13.32 -28.67 43.76
CA SER A 45 11.87 -28.42 43.85
C SER A 45 11.07 -28.89 42.62
N ALA A 46 11.74 -29.05 41.47
CA ALA A 46 11.17 -29.55 40.22
C ALA A 46 11.43 -31.07 39.99
N GLY A 47 11.99 -31.78 40.98
CA GLY A 47 12.23 -33.23 40.92
C GLY A 47 13.62 -33.67 40.45
N TYR A 48 14.54 -32.72 40.19
CA TYR A 48 15.88 -33.02 39.67
C TYR A 48 16.95 -33.01 40.76
N ASN A 49 17.67 -34.12 40.88
CA ASN A 49 18.91 -34.19 41.64
C ASN A 49 20.05 -33.51 40.84
N ALA A 50 20.19 -32.20 41.01
CA ALA A 50 21.19 -31.40 40.33
C ALA A 50 22.57 -31.56 40.98
N VAL A 51 23.48 -32.28 40.30
CA VAL A 51 24.86 -32.50 40.73
C VAL A 51 25.76 -31.49 40.02
N PHE A 52 26.17 -30.45 40.74
CA PHE A 52 27.09 -29.44 40.22
C PHE A 52 28.53 -29.99 40.18
N VAL A 53 29.24 -29.77 39.08
CA VAL A 53 30.57 -30.35 38.80
C VAL A 53 31.56 -29.34 38.24
N GLY A 54 32.81 -29.46 38.68
CA GLY A 54 33.94 -28.63 38.28
C GLY A 54 35.08 -28.73 39.31
N SER A 55 36.21 -28.12 39.00
CA SER A 55 37.40 -28.07 39.87
C SER A 55 37.34 -26.98 40.93
N GLN A 56 36.51 -25.94 40.75
CA GLN A 56 36.34 -24.84 41.69
C GLN A 56 35.18 -25.08 42.67
N SER A 57 35.35 -24.57 43.89
CA SER A 57 34.29 -24.39 44.90
C SER A 57 34.57 -23.08 45.65
N THR A 58 33.67 -22.11 45.56
CA THR A 58 33.97 -20.72 45.92
C THR A 58 34.16 -20.44 47.41
N PHE A 59 35.19 -19.62 47.70
CA PHE A 59 35.48 -18.84 48.92
C PHE A 59 35.51 -19.57 50.27
N ASN A 60 34.52 -20.39 50.61
CA ASN A 60 34.50 -21.22 51.80
C ASN A 60 33.74 -22.54 51.53
N PRO A 61 34.45 -23.68 51.39
CA PRO A 61 33.82 -24.99 51.18
C PRO A 61 32.85 -25.44 52.27
N ALA A 62 32.87 -24.83 53.46
CA ALA A 62 31.93 -25.12 54.53
C ALA A 62 30.56 -24.42 54.37
N SER A 63 30.47 -23.34 53.58
CA SER A 63 29.21 -22.63 53.28
C SER A 63 28.67 -22.91 51.87
N ASP A 64 29.46 -23.51 50.97
CA ASP A 64 29.03 -23.92 49.62
C ASP A 64 29.11 -25.47 49.42
N PRO A 65 28.28 -26.28 50.10
CA PRO A 65 28.29 -27.73 49.98
C PRO A 65 27.66 -28.21 48.65
N GLY A 66 28.52 -28.33 47.64
CA GLY A 66 28.21 -29.01 46.38
C GLY A 66 27.50 -28.14 45.35
N LEU A 67 27.99 -26.92 45.12
CA LEU A 67 27.77 -26.13 43.92
C LEU A 67 29.06 -26.02 43.07
N ALA A 68 29.85 -27.09 42.97
CA ALA A 68 31.13 -27.10 42.27
C ALA A 68 31.02 -26.61 40.81
N HIS A 69 32.04 -25.89 40.34
CA HIS A 69 31.95 -25.09 39.12
C HIS A 69 33.30 -24.92 38.42
N GLU A 70 33.27 -24.29 37.24
CA GLU A 70 34.41 -23.87 36.43
C GLU A 70 34.28 -22.36 36.16
N GLY A 71 34.12 -21.60 37.25
CA GLY A 71 33.99 -20.14 37.22
C GLY A 71 35.29 -19.49 37.70
N HIS A 72 35.98 -18.76 36.81
CA HIS A 72 37.34 -18.26 37.05
C HIS A 72 37.38 -16.74 36.95
N SER A 73 37.50 -16.05 38.09
CA SER A 73 37.40 -14.58 38.17
C SER A 73 38.42 -13.85 37.30
N GLY A 74 37.95 -12.91 36.47
CA GLY A 74 38.79 -12.13 35.54
C GLY A 74 39.22 -12.88 34.26
N TRP A 75 38.87 -14.16 34.09
CA TRP A 75 39.29 -14.94 32.92
C TRP A 75 38.51 -14.61 31.65
N ARG A 76 39.20 -14.74 30.52
CA ARG A 76 38.72 -14.52 29.15
C ARG A 76 38.44 -15.81 28.40
N ILE A 77 37.68 -15.73 27.30
CA ILE A 77 37.33 -16.87 26.44
C ILE A 77 38.56 -17.72 26.07
N PRO A 78 39.71 -17.17 25.63
CA PRO A 78 40.88 -17.99 25.29
C PRO A 78 41.49 -18.74 26.49
N GLN A 79 41.39 -18.20 27.71
CA GLN A 79 41.90 -18.87 28.91
C GLN A 79 40.99 -20.03 29.32
N ILE A 80 39.67 -19.85 29.22
CA ILE A 80 38.69 -20.92 29.39
C ILE A 80 38.88 -22.00 28.31
N THR A 81 39.17 -21.62 27.06
CA THR A 81 39.54 -22.58 26.00
C THR A 81 40.74 -23.44 26.41
N SER A 82 41.81 -22.85 26.95
CA SER A 82 43.02 -23.60 27.34
C SER A 82 42.79 -24.65 28.44
N ILE A 83 41.86 -24.40 29.39
CA ILE A 83 41.48 -25.38 30.43
C ILE A 83 40.36 -26.34 29.99
N VAL A 84 39.71 -26.09 28.84
CA VAL A 84 38.95 -27.14 28.15
C VAL A 84 39.90 -28.04 27.38
N THR A 85 40.76 -27.50 26.50
CA THR A 85 41.65 -28.30 25.65
C THR A 85 42.74 -29.04 26.43
N GLY A 86 43.08 -28.59 27.65
CA GLY A 86 44.26 -29.01 28.39
C GLY A 86 45.56 -28.40 27.85
N SER A 87 45.47 -27.28 27.13
CA SER A 87 46.62 -26.69 26.43
C SER A 87 47.51 -25.80 27.28
N LEU A 88 47.08 -25.38 28.49
CA LEU A 88 47.88 -24.81 29.61
C LEU A 88 46.94 -24.11 30.63
N ASP A 89 47.35 -24.02 31.89
CA ASP A 89 46.89 -22.96 32.81
C ASP A 89 47.87 -21.77 32.78
N ALA A 90 47.49 -20.62 33.35
CA ALA A 90 48.28 -19.40 33.26
C ALA A 90 49.63 -19.43 34.03
N VAL A 91 49.92 -20.49 34.77
CA VAL A 91 51.19 -20.71 35.51
C VAL A 91 51.94 -21.98 35.04
N GLY A 92 51.33 -22.77 34.15
CA GLY A 92 51.98 -23.85 33.40
C GLY A 92 52.25 -25.15 34.17
N THR A 93 51.31 -25.58 35.01
CA THR A 93 51.48 -26.72 35.92
C THR A 93 50.41 -27.82 35.86
N SER A 94 49.29 -27.67 35.15
CA SER A 94 48.43 -28.83 34.81
C SER A 94 47.54 -28.66 33.58
N ALA A 95 47.56 -29.69 32.73
CA ALA A 95 46.66 -29.85 31.59
C ALA A 95 45.32 -30.46 32.04
N SER A 96 44.35 -29.63 32.40
CA SER A 96 42.99 -30.11 32.70
C SER A 96 42.18 -30.32 31.42
N GLN A 97 41.49 -31.45 31.31
CA GLN A 97 40.43 -31.67 30.32
C GLN A 97 39.09 -31.64 31.04
N ILE A 98 38.64 -30.44 31.46
CA ILE A 98 37.56 -30.31 32.45
C ILE A 98 36.27 -31.04 32.05
N ILE A 99 35.93 -31.10 30.76
CA ILE A 99 34.72 -31.78 30.27
C ILE A 99 34.86 -33.30 30.43
N THR A 100 36.01 -33.87 30.06
CA THR A 100 36.31 -35.29 30.29
C THR A 100 36.34 -35.63 31.78
N THR A 101 37.07 -34.84 32.58
CA THR A 101 37.30 -35.10 34.01
C THR A 101 36.02 -34.97 34.85
N ALA A 102 35.24 -33.92 34.63
CA ALA A 102 34.01 -33.68 35.38
C ALA A 102 32.81 -34.48 34.82
N ASN A 103 32.87 -34.90 33.56
CA ASN A 103 31.79 -35.58 32.83
C ASN A 103 30.40 -34.92 33.07
N PRO A 104 30.21 -33.65 32.68
CA PRO A 104 28.92 -32.96 32.81
C PRO A 104 27.95 -33.45 31.72
N ASP A 105 26.66 -33.49 32.02
CA ASP A 105 25.59 -33.75 31.05
C ASP A 105 25.11 -32.43 30.43
N VAL A 106 25.17 -31.35 31.21
CA VAL A 106 24.94 -29.97 30.78
C VAL A 106 26.15 -29.11 31.13
N VAL A 107 26.68 -28.36 30.16
CA VAL A 107 27.56 -27.22 30.38
C VAL A 107 26.73 -25.94 30.26
N MET A 108 26.71 -25.13 31.31
CA MET A 108 26.11 -23.79 31.30
C MET A 108 27.23 -22.77 31.10
N LEU A 109 27.33 -22.21 29.90
CA LEU A 109 28.45 -21.37 29.48
C LEU A 109 28.08 -19.88 29.53
N MET A 110 28.81 -19.12 30.36
CA MET A 110 28.70 -17.65 30.45
C MET A 110 30.10 -17.06 30.60
N ILE A 111 30.62 -16.48 29.51
CA ILE A 111 32.01 -16.01 29.43
C ILE A 111 32.14 -14.85 28.44
N GLY A 112 33.20 -14.06 28.57
CA GLY A 112 33.56 -12.99 27.63
C GLY A 112 33.25 -11.59 28.14
N THR A 113 32.64 -11.46 29.32
CA THR A 113 32.56 -10.20 30.07
C THR A 113 33.94 -9.56 30.22
N ASN A 114 34.94 -10.36 30.58
CA ASN A 114 36.33 -9.91 30.71
C ASN A 114 37.03 -9.61 29.38
N ASP A 115 36.57 -10.19 28.27
CA ASP A 115 37.03 -9.84 26.92
C ASP A 115 36.46 -8.48 26.49
N MET A 116 35.19 -8.19 26.81
CA MET A 116 34.56 -6.87 26.63
C MET A 116 35.16 -5.79 27.53
N LEU A 117 35.50 -6.12 28.79
CA LEU A 117 36.33 -5.27 29.67
C LEU A 117 37.73 -5.05 29.10
N GLY A 118 38.27 -6.04 28.38
CA GLY A 118 39.51 -5.92 27.62
C GLY A 118 39.43 -5.02 26.38
N SER A 119 38.24 -4.81 25.82
CA SER A 119 38.03 -3.96 24.63
C SER A 119 37.40 -2.61 24.95
N ASN A 120 37.46 -2.15 26.21
CA ASN A 120 36.83 -0.91 26.68
C ASN A 120 35.32 -0.84 26.35
N GLY A 121 34.61 -1.97 26.39
CA GLY A 121 33.17 -2.02 26.14
C GLY A 121 32.77 -1.95 24.67
N MET A 122 33.72 -1.97 23.73
CA MET A 122 33.44 -1.92 22.27
C MET A 122 32.87 -3.23 21.71
N GLY A 123 32.74 -4.28 22.53
CA GLY A 123 32.39 -5.62 22.11
C GLY A 123 33.61 -6.45 21.69
N ILE A 124 33.38 -7.68 21.23
CA ILE A 124 34.40 -8.64 20.84
C ILE A 124 34.06 -9.27 19.47
N ASP A 125 34.93 -10.11 18.93
CA ASP A 125 34.56 -11.00 17.83
C ASP A 125 33.87 -12.25 18.42
N PRO A 126 32.58 -12.52 18.12
CA PRO A 126 31.90 -13.72 18.59
C PRO A 126 32.63 -15.02 18.20
N ASN A 127 33.40 -15.03 17.10
CA ASN A 127 34.13 -16.22 16.64
C ASN A 127 35.16 -16.75 17.65
N LEU A 128 35.53 -15.96 18.67
CA LEU A 128 36.29 -16.43 19.84
C LEU A 128 35.63 -17.62 20.55
N TYR A 129 34.32 -17.78 20.47
CA TYR A 129 33.61 -18.95 21.01
C TYR A 129 33.84 -20.24 20.21
N ARG A 130 34.27 -20.19 18.94
CA ARG A 130 34.39 -21.41 18.10
C ARG A 130 35.40 -22.41 18.64
N PRO A 131 36.67 -22.03 18.94
CA PRO A 131 37.64 -22.98 19.49
C PRO A 131 37.22 -23.58 20.83
N LEU A 132 36.48 -22.80 21.66
CA LEU A 132 35.92 -23.27 22.92
C LEU A 132 34.83 -24.33 22.70
N LEU A 133 33.86 -24.06 21.83
CA LEU A 133 32.77 -24.99 21.52
C LEU A 133 33.29 -26.24 20.80
N ASP A 134 34.25 -26.11 19.89
CA ASP A 134 34.93 -27.24 19.25
C ASP A 134 35.64 -28.12 20.28
N ALA A 135 36.36 -27.53 21.25
CA ALA A 135 37.05 -28.27 22.30
C ALA A 135 36.08 -29.00 23.26
N ILE A 136 34.96 -28.37 23.64
CA ILE A 136 33.91 -29.00 24.45
C ILE A 136 33.33 -30.21 23.70
N TYR A 137 32.96 -30.03 22.43
CA TYR A 137 32.36 -31.09 21.62
C TYR A 137 33.33 -32.15 21.11
N ALA A 138 34.65 -31.91 21.18
CA ALA A 138 35.67 -32.93 20.98
C ALA A 138 35.78 -33.89 22.18
N GLN A 139 35.59 -33.39 23.41
CA GLN A 139 35.68 -34.20 24.63
C GLN A 139 34.40 -34.98 24.96
N LYS A 140 33.23 -34.35 24.86
CA LYS A 140 31.93 -35.05 25.03
C LYS A 140 30.97 -34.67 23.90
N PRO A 141 31.02 -35.35 22.73
CA PRO A 141 30.19 -35.03 21.57
C PRO A 141 28.67 -34.97 21.81
N THR A 142 28.18 -35.64 22.86
CA THR A 142 26.77 -35.74 23.25
C THR A 142 26.31 -34.73 24.31
N VAL A 143 27.23 -33.92 24.87
CA VAL A 143 26.93 -32.98 25.96
C VAL A 143 25.94 -31.89 25.51
N ARG A 144 25.04 -31.49 26.42
CA ARG A 144 24.20 -30.32 26.18
C ARG A 144 24.97 -29.06 26.57
N VAL A 145 25.03 -28.06 25.69
CA VAL A 145 25.65 -26.76 26.00
C VAL A 145 24.56 -25.70 26.00
N ILE A 146 24.38 -25.00 27.10
CA ILE A 146 23.46 -23.86 27.22
C ILE A 146 24.34 -22.62 27.32
N VAL A 147 24.36 -21.80 26.28
CA VAL A 147 25.06 -20.51 26.30
C VAL A 147 24.11 -19.45 26.86
N LEU A 148 24.60 -18.67 27.83
CA LEU A 148 23.86 -17.58 28.44
C LEU A 148 24.30 -16.24 27.81
N PRO A 149 23.41 -15.23 27.75
CA PRO A 149 23.75 -13.90 27.23
C PRO A 149 24.84 -13.23 28.05
N PHE A 150 25.51 -12.24 27.45
CA PHE A 150 26.47 -11.41 28.18
C PHE A 150 25.76 -10.59 29.26
N ILE A 151 26.35 -10.53 30.46
CA ILE A 151 25.92 -9.55 31.47
C ILE A 151 26.28 -8.15 30.98
N TYR A 152 25.30 -7.25 31.04
CA TYR A 152 25.55 -5.82 30.87
C TYR A 152 26.44 -5.30 32.01
N CYS A 153 27.48 -4.55 31.68
CA CYS A 153 28.32 -3.86 32.68
C CYS A 153 28.06 -2.35 32.65
N SER A 154 27.71 -1.76 33.80
CA SER A 154 27.47 -0.31 33.93
C SER A 154 28.74 0.52 33.96
N ILE A 155 29.91 -0.10 34.18
CA ILE A 155 31.23 0.55 34.15
C ILE A 155 31.58 1.26 32.82
N PHE A 156 30.84 0.96 31.74
CA PHE A 156 30.97 1.66 30.44
C PHE A 156 29.92 2.74 30.19
N ALA A 157 28.89 2.82 31.05
CA ALA A 157 27.89 3.86 30.97
C ALA A 157 28.28 4.98 31.93
N ASP A 158 28.69 6.13 31.40
CA ASP A 158 28.78 7.37 32.17
C ASP A 158 28.49 8.61 31.30
N VAL A 159 27.33 8.59 30.62
CA VAL A 159 26.58 9.81 30.32
C VAL A 159 25.08 9.50 30.43
N GLN A 160 24.37 10.34 31.17
CA GLN A 160 22.90 10.36 31.21
C GLN A 160 22.34 11.01 29.92
N GLY A 161 22.32 10.25 28.81
CA GLY A 161 21.65 10.66 27.57
C GLY A 161 22.27 10.13 26.27
N ASP A 162 21.57 9.18 25.63
CA ASP A 162 21.57 8.69 24.24
C ASP A 162 22.86 8.49 23.40
N ASN A 163 23.97 9.22 23.60
CA ASN A 163 25.23 8.99 22.87
C ASN A 163 26.45 9.21 23.78
N ILE A 164 27.04 8.14 24.30
CA ILE A 164 28.41 8.20 24.84
C ILE A 164 29.38 8.08 23.68
N ASN A 165 30.15 9.14 23.43
CA ASN A 165 31.15 9.17 22.37
C ASN A 165 32.56 8.94 22.95
N TYR A 166 32.96 7.66 23.04
CA TYR A 166 34.32 7.26 23.38
C TYR A 166 35.05 6.85 22.09
N GLY A 167 36.09 7.60 21.71
CA GLY A 167 36.90 7.30 20.53
C GLY A 167 36.20 7.47 19.17
N GLY A 168 35.11 8.25 19.10
CA GLY A 168 34.47 8.64 17.83
C GLY A 168 33.31 7.74 17.38
N ARG A 169 32.77 6.85 18.21
CA ARG A 169 31.60 6.02 17.90
C ARG A 169 30.66 5.89 19.11
N ASP A 170 29.36 6.02 18.85
CA ASP A 170 28.34 6.07 19.91
C ASP A 170 28.00 4.70 20.49
N ILE A 171 28.05 4.58 21.82
CA ILE A 171 27.28 3.55 22.53
C ILE A 171 25.86 4.09 22.70
N ARG A 172 24.90 3.42 22.05
CA ARG A 172 23.46 3.73 22.10
C ARG A 172 22.70 2.64 22.85
N PHE A 173 21.57 3.00 23.43
CA PHE A 173 20.58 2.07 23.97
C PHE A 173 19.36 2.04 23.03
N ILE A 174 18.77 0.86 22.84
CA ILE A 174 17.50 0.70 22.11
C ILE A 174 16.62 -0.21 22.98
N ASN A 175 15.40 0.23 23.27
CA ASN A 175 14.43 -0.47 24.12
C ASN A 175 14.99 -0.90 25.50
N GLY A 176 15.88 -0.08 26.09
CA GLY A 176 16.56 -0.38 27.36
C GLY A 176 17.74 -1.35 27.26
N GLN A 177 18.01 -1.95 26.10
CA GLN A 177 19.17 -2.82 25.88
C GLN A 177 20.36 -2.03 25.33
N ASN A 178 21.56 -2.32 25.84
CA ASN A 178 22.81 -1.81 25.28
C ASN A 178 23.03 -2.43 23.89
N VAL A 179 23.18 -1.59 22.87
CA VAL A 179 23.30 -2.04 21.46
C VAL A 179 24.61 -2.80 21.19
N VAL A 180 25.63 -2.68 22.04
CA VAL A 180 26.81 -3.57 21.99
C VAL A 180 26.43 -4.97 22.43
N VAL A 181 25.80 -5.12 23.61
CA VAL A 181 25.37 -6.42 24.16
C VAL A 181 24.41 -7.11 23.19
N ALA A 182 23.39 -6.40 22.69
CA ALA A 182 22.45 -6.94 21.71
C ALA A 182 23.11 -7.39 20.39
N ARG A 183 24.20 -6.71 19.94
CA ARG A 183 24.99 -7.15 18.79
C ARG A 183 25.86 -8.38 19.10
N GLN A 184 26.38 -8.50 20.33
CA GLN A 184 27.17 -9.65 20.76
C GLN A 184 26.31 -10.90 20.93
N ASP A 185 25.17 -10.80 21.63
CA ASP A 185 24.17 -11.87 21.74
C ASP A 185 23.71 -12.34 20.35
N GLY A 186 23.38 -11.40 19.45
CA GLY A 186 23.01 -11.72 18.06
C GLY A 186 24.13 -12.41 17.26
N GLY A 187 25.39 -12.17 17.60
CA GLY A 187 26.55 -12.87 17.05
C GLY A 187 26.75 -14.27 17.63
N LEU A 188 26.53 -14.44 18.94
CA LEU A 188 26.53 -15.77 19.59
C LEU A 188 25.43 -16.65 19.02
N VAL A 189 24.21 -16.13 18.84
CA VAL A 189 23.08 -16.86 18.24
C VAL A 189 23.46 -17.40 16.85
N GLN A 190 24.12 -16.61 15.99
CA GLN A 190 24.60 -17.09 14.67
C GLN A 190 25.60 -18.24 14.77
N ILE A 191 26.49 -18.22 15.77
CA ILE A 191 27.45 -19.30 16.01
C ILE A 191 26.75 -20.54 16.55
N ILE A 192 25.90 -20.38 17.56
CA ILE A 192 25.09 -21.44 18.17
C ILE A 192 24.24 -22.14 17.10
N THR A 193 23.59 -21.39 16.21
CA THR A 193 22.87 -21.93 15.04
C THR A 193 23.77 -22.72 14.10
N ALA A 194 25.03 -22.33 13.89
CA ALA A 194 25.96 -23.13 13.07
C ALA A 194 26.31 -24.47 13.74
N TYR A 195 26.49 -24.50 15.06
CA TYR A 195 26.72 -25.75 15.82
C TYR A 195 25.46 -26.63 15.88
N GLN A 196 24.25 -26.04 16.02
CA GLN A 196 22.97 -26.77 15.89
C GLN A 196 22.83 -27.42 14.51
N ARG A 197 23.12 -26.70 13.43
CA ARG A 197 23.14 -27.23 12.05
C ARG A 197 24.18 -28.33 11.85
N ALA A 198 25.25 -28.36 12.65
CA ALA A 198 26.23 -29.45 12.72
C ALA A 198 25.82 -30.60 13.67
N GLY A 199 24.54 -30.67 14.08
CA GLY A 199 23.99 -31.73 14.93
C GLY A 199 24.43 -31.66 16.40
N LYS A 200 24.99 -30.53 16.85
CA LYS A 200 25.44 -30.35 18.24
C LYS A 200 24.29 -29.86 19.12
N ARG A 201 24.24 -30.39 20.34
CA ARG A 201 23.14 -30.18 21.30
C ARG A 201 23.34 -28.87 22.09
N ILE A 202 23.37 -27.75 21.36
CA ILE A 202 23.62 -26.42 21.91
C ILE A 202 22.37 -25.53 21.83
N SER A 203 22.20 -24.65 22.81
CA SER A 203 21.16 -23.62 22.84
C SER A 203 21.71 -22.27 23.32
N PHE A 204 20.95 -21.21 23.03
CA PHE A 204 21.08 -19.91 23.67
C PHE A 204 19.89 -19.73 24.61
N TYR A 205 20.09 -19.18 25.81
CA TYR A 205 19.00 -18.93 26.76
C TYR A 205 18.86 -17.43 27.07
N ASP A 206 18.09 -16.74 26.23
CA ASP A 206 17.79 -15.31 26.33
C ASP A 206 16.95 -14.93 27.56
N GLY A 207 16.25 -15.88 28.18
CA GLY A 207 15.42 -15.66 29.37
C GLY A 207 16.16 -15.10 30.60
N MET A 208 17.50 -15.09 30.58
CA MET A 208 18.32 -14.38 31.59
C MET A 208 18.38 -12.86 31.34
N ASN A 209 18.25 -12.38 30.10
CA ASN A 209 18.25 -10.95 29.76
C ASN A 209 17.12 -10.19 30.46
N GLN A 210 15.96 -10.84 30.66
CA GLN A 210 14.80 -10.31 31.39
C GLN A 210 15.07 -10.06 32.89
N VAL A 211 16.15 -10.62 33.44
CA VAL A 211 16.55 -10.47 34.85
C VAL A 211 17.69 -9.48 35.03
N ILE A 212 18.66 -9.49 34.11
CA ILE A 212 19.89 -8.69 34.19
C ILE A 212 19.78 -7.32 33.50
N THR A 213 18.65 -7.01 32.83
CA THR A 213 18.47 -5.77 32.06
C THR A 213 17.26 -4.92 32.54
N PRO A 214 17.41 -4.13 33.62
CA PRO A 214 16.55 -2.97 33.87
C PRO A 214 16.70 -1.93 32.75
N ALA A 215 15.66 -1.14 32.50
CA ALA A 215 15.65 -0.13 31.45
C ALA A 215 16.69 1.01 31.59
N ASN A 216 17.32 1.14 32.77
CA ASN A 216 18.48 1.99 33.03
C ASN A 216 19.45 1.24 33.95
N SER A 217 20.35 0.45 33.37
CA SER A 217 21.22 -0.48 34.10
C SER A 217 22.42 0.18 34.82
N HIS A 218 22.30 1.45 35.20
CA HIS A 218 23.09 2.08 36.27
C HIS A 218 22.67 1.63 37.67
N ASP A 219 21.54 0.92 37.79
CA ASP A 219 20.91 0.58 39.07
C ASP A 219 21.78 -0.34 39.95
N THR A 220 22.20 0.18 41.09
CA THR A 220 22.96 -0.55 42.13
C THR A 220 22.12 -1.60 42.85
N ALA A 221 20.80 -1.65 42.64
CA ALA A 221 19.99 -2.80 43.03
C ALA A 221 20.33 -4.06 42.23
N VAL A 222 20.86 -3.91 41.00
CA VAL A 222 21.12 -5.04 40.09
C VAL A 222 22.60 -5.41 39.99
N LEU A 223 23.52 -4.44 39.95
CA LEU A 223 24.96 -4.67 39.92
C LEU A 223 25.66 -4.02 41.12
N THR A 224 26.56 -4.75 41.78
CA THR A 224 27.24 -4.31 43.02
C THR A 224 28.38 -3.32 42.74
N ASP A 225 29.14 -3.54 41.67
CA ASP A 225 30.33 -2.76 41.26
C ASP A 225 30.27 -2.34 39.77
N GLY A 226 29.10 -2.50 39.16
CA GLY A 226 28.89 -2.26 37.73
C GLY A 226 29.36 -3.38 36.81
N VAL A 227 29.81 -4.52 37.33
CA VAL A 227 30.09 -5.75 36.56
C VAL A 227 29.36 -6.96 37.16
N HIS A 228 29.41 -7.11 38.48
CA HIS A 228 28.91 -8.30 39.17
C HIS A 228 27.49 -8.10 39.72
N PRO A 229 26.57 -9.07 39.51
CA PRO A 229 25.24 -9.06 40.10
C PRO A 229 25.22 -8.86 41.62
N THR A 230 24.14 -8.25 42.13
CA THR A 230 23.81 -8.29 43.57
C THR A 230 23.30 -9.67 43.96
N ALA A 231 23.30 -9.99 45.26
CA ALA A 231 22.73 -11.25 45.78
C ALA A 231 21.27 -11.46 45.33
N ALA A 232 20.45 -10.40 45.30
CA ALA A 232 19.08 -10.46 44.81
C ALA A 232 19.02 -10.81 43.31
N THR A 233 19.89 -10.23 42.49
CA THR A 233 20.00 -10.56 41.06
C THR A 233 20.48 -11.99 40.83
N TYR A 234 21.46 -12.48 41.59
CA TYR A 234 21.88 -13.88 41.53
C TYR A 234 20.73 -14.86 41.86
N VAL A 235 19.91 -14.56 42.88
CA VAL A 235 18.69 -15.34 43.18
C VAL A 235 17.69 -15.28 42.02
N ALA A 236 17.48 -14.11 41.41
CA ALA A 236 16.61 -13.98 40.24
C ALA A 236 17.13 -14.75 39.01
N MET A 237 18.45 -14.71 38.74
CA MET A 237 19.11 -15.50 37.70
C MET A 237 18.90 -17.00 37.95
N GLY A 238 19.16 -17.46 39.17
CA GLY A 238 18.97 -18.86 39.56
C GLY A 238 17.52 -19.32 39.40
N ASN A 239 16.53 -18.46 39.65
CA ASN A 239 15.12 -18.75 39.37
C ASN A 239 14.82 -18.85 37.85
N ALA A 240 15.42 -18.00 37.02
CA ALA A 240 15.21 -18.01 35.57
C ALA A 240 15.89 -19.21 34.89
N LEU A 241 17.12 -19.54 35.28
CA LEU A 241 17.94 -20.59 34.67
C LEU A 241 17.38 -22.01 34.83
N VAL A 242 16.45 -22.22 35.77
CA VAL A 242 15.72 -23.49 35.93
C VAL A 242 14.96 -23.84 34.64
N ARG A 243 14.38 -22.84 33.97
CA ARG A 243 13.68 -23.05 32.68
C ARG A 243 14.65 -23.48 31.58
N ALA A 244 15.89 -22.97 31.57
CA ALA A 244 16.90 -23.39 30.60
C ALA A 244 17.26 -24.89 30.70
N ILE A 245 17.13 -25.46 31.90
CA ILE A 245 17.33 -26.90 32.16
C ILE A 245 16.04 -27.71 31.93
N GLN A 246 14.88 -27.19 32.33
CA GLN A 246 13.59 -27.86 32.16
C GLN A 246 13.09 -27.89 30.71
N ASP A 247 13.39 -26.88 29.90
CA ASP A 247 12.86 -26.77 28.54
C ASP A 247 13.60 -27.70 27.57
N VAL A 248 13.14 -28.96 27.54
CA VAL A 248 13.66 -30.01 26.67
C VAL A 248 13.49 -29.68 25.18
N SER A 249 12.60 -28.75 24.83
CA SER A 249 12.29 -28.32 23.47
C SER A 249 13.46 -27.61 22.78
N ILE A 250 14.38 -27.00 23.54
CA ILE A 250 15.47 -26.18 22.99
C ILE A 250 16.67 -27.06 22.59
N GLY A 251 16.63 -27.61 21.36
CA GLY A 251 17.83 -28.23 20.76
C GLY A 251 17.60 -29.45 19.86
N VAL A 252 16.38 -29.99 19.79
CA VAL A 252 15.92 -30.73 18.60
C VAL A 252 14.77 -29.96 18.01
N LEU A 253 15.11 -28.81 17.41
CA LEU A 253 14.20 -28.11 16.53
C LEU A 253 14.05 -28.93 15.24
N ASP A 254 12.82 -29.33 14.98
CA ASP A 254 12.29 -29.43 13.63
C ASP A 254 12.59 -28.12 12.88
N GLY A 255 13.62 -28.15 12.04
CA GLY A 255 13.91 -27.22 10.92
C GLY A 255 14.19 -25.74 11.21
N SER A 256 13.55 -25.13 12.20
CA SER A 256 13.23 -23.70 12.21
C SER A 256 14.04 -22.95 13.26
N VAL A 257 15.24 -22.56 12.86
CA VAL A 257 16.00 -21.44 13.45
C VAL A 257 15.60 -20.18 12.68
N THR A 258 15.30 -19.06 13.36
CA THR A 258 14.89 -17.84 12.63
C THR A 258 15.93 -17.45 11.57
N PRO A 259 15.52 -16.97 10.39
CA PRO A 259 16.43 -17.00 9.25
C PRO A 259 17.59 -16.01 9.39
N THR A 260 18.70 -16.30 8.73
CA THR A 260 19.87 -15.42 8.75
C THR A 260 19.55 -14.07 8.10
N ILE A 261 19.82 -12.98 8.84
CA ILE A 261 19.60 -11.59 8.41
C ILE A 261 20.16 -11.32 6.98
N PRO A 262 19.39 -10.70 6.06
CA PRO A 262 19.89 -10.27 4.76
C PRO A 262 21.03 -9.24 4.89
N SER A 263 21.74 -8.93 3.81
CA SER A 263 22.77 -7.87 3.82
C SER A 263 22.81 -7.10 2.51
N GLY A 264 23.48 -5.94 2.49
CA GLY A 264 23.63 -5.14 1.28
C GLY A 264 22.31 -4.64 0.67
N LEU A 265 21.32 -4.27 1.50
CA LEU A 265 20.07 -3.69 1.01
C LEU A 265 20.34 -2.35 0.32
N ILE A 266 20.05 -2.29 -0.97
CA ILE A 266 20.11 -1.10 -1.81
C ILE A 266 18.69 -0.80 -2.30
N ALA A 267 18.25 0.46 -2.17
CA ALA A 267 17.02 0.96 -2.76
C ALA A 267 17.35 1.95 -3.90
N THR A 268 16.66 1.83 -5.04
CA THR A 268 16.82 2.70 -6.22
C THR A 268 15.47 3.24 -6.66
N ALA A 269 15.43 4.52 -7.04
CA ALA A 269 14.20 5.18 -7.47
C ALA A 269 13.67 4.63 -8.80
N ASN A 270 12.44 4.11 -8.81
CA ASN A 270 11.72 3.71 -10.02
C ASN A 270 10.35 4.41 -10.07
N GLY A 271 10.32 5.63 -10.62
CA GLY A 271 9.10 6.43 -10.72
C GLY A 271 8.52 6.79 -9.35
N ALA A 272 7.26 6.42 -9.08
CA ALA A 272 6.61 6.52 -7.75
C ALA A 272 6.89 5.29 -6.86
N GLY A 273 7.84 4.45 -7.23
CA GLY A 273 8.23 3.24 -6.54
C GLY A 273 9.73 3.18 -6.26
N LEU A 274 10.14 2.08 -5.64
CA LEU A 274 11.52 1.75 -5.34
C LEU A 274 11.83 0.32 -5.79
N ASP A 275 12.85 0.15 -6.61
CA ASP A 275 13.45 -1.16 -6.89
C ASP A 275 14.51 -1.45 -5.84
N LEU A 276 14.43 -2.64 -5.24
CA LEU A 276 15.31 -3.08 -4.17
C LEU A 276 16.18 -4.26 -4.63
N ALA A 277 17.42 -4.29 -4.16
CA ALA A 277 18.32 -5.43 -4.25
C ALA A 277 18.94 -5.73 -2.88
N TRP A 278 19.17 -7.01 -2.57
CA TRP A 278 19.86 -7.44 -1.34
C TRP A 278 20.53 -8.80 -1.51
N THR A 279 21.55 -9.06 -0.70
CA THR A 279 22.17 -10.39 -0.56
C THR A 279 21.31 -11.27 0.34
N ARG A 280 20.88 -12.42 -0.18
CA ARG A 280 20.27 -13.51 0.58
C ARG A 280 21.35 -14.27 1.37
N ASN A 281 21.27 -14.23 2.70
CA ASN A 281 22.19 -14.98 3.59
C ASN A 281 21.50 -16.19 4.25
N SER A 282 20.17 -16.20 4.29
CA SER A 282 19.37 -17.32 4.77
C SER A 282 19.23 -18.41 3.70
N ALA A 283 19.10 -19.67 4.13
CA ALA A 283 18.71 -20.79 3.28
C ALA A 283 17.36 -21.40 3.67
N ASN A 284 16.83 -21.02 4.84
CA ASN A 284 15.63 -21.58 5.47
C ASN A 284 14.44 -20.60 5.55
N GLU A 285 14.53 -19.42 4.95
CA GLU A 285 13.42 -18.47 4.99
C GLU A 285 12.28 -18.91 4.06
N THR A 286 11.04 -18.76 4.52
CA THR A 286 9.84 -18.90 3.67
C THR A 286 9.47 -17.58 2.98
N GLY A 287 10.09 -16.47 3.39
CA GLY A 287 10.04 -15.19 2.69
C GLY A 287 10.86 -14.10 3.37
N PHE A 288 10.59 -12.85 2.99
CA PHE A 288 11.14 -11.65 3.59
C PHE A 288 10.03 -10.64 3.89
N GLN A 289 10.25 -9.82 4.92
CA GLN A 289 9.44 -8.65 5.23
C GLN A 289 10.29 -7.40 5.10
N ILE A 290 9.80 -6.42 4.36
CA ILE A 290 10.45 -5.14 4.07
C ILE A 290 9.59 -4.06 4.73
N ASP A 291 10.09 -3.44 5.79
CA ASP A 291 9.44 -2.24 6.35
C ASP A 291 9.85 -1.03 5.53
N VAL A 292 8.87 -0.20 5.18
CA VAL A 292 9.01 1.07 4.46
C VAL A 292 8.43 2.16 5.35
N SER A 293 9.18 3.24 5.61
CA SER A 293 8.69 4.39 6.37
C SER A 293 9.23 5.71 5.83
N SER A 294 8.48 6.80 6.01
CA SER A 294 8.97 8.17 5.81
C SER A 294 9.71 8.71 7.06
N ASP A 295 9.80 7.91 8.12
CA ASP A 295 10.45 8.23 9.40
C ASP A 295 11.73 7.37 9.56
N PRO A 296 12.93 8.00 9.67
CA PRO A 296 14.21 7.28 9.73
C PRO A 296 14.37 6.40 10.97
N VAL A 297 13.64 6.67 12.07
CA VAL A 297 13.69 5.85 13.28
C VAL A 297 12.60 4.76 13.33
N PHE A 298 11.74 4.68 12.31
CA PHE A 298 10.65 3.69 12.22
C PHE A 298 9.78 3.63 13.49
N GLN A 299 9.41 4.79 14.04
CA GLN A 299 8.43 4.89 15.12
C GLN A 299 7.01 5.07 14.56
N ASN A 300 6.88 5.70 13.38
CA ASN A 300 5.60 6.01 12.74
C ASN A 300 5.54 5.52 11.28
N SER A 301 4.32 5.51 10.73
CA SER A 301 4.02 5.35 9.30
C SER A 301 4.65 4.13 8.59
N ILE A 302 4.92 3.04 9.32
CA ILE A 302 5.51 1.83 8.74
C ILE A 302 4.48 1.10 7.87
N THR A 303 4.84 0.81 6.63
CA THR A 303 4.17 -0.15 5.76
C THR A 303 5.09 -1.35 5.53
N THR A 304 4.65 -2.56 5.86
CA THR A 304 5.44 -3.79 5.64
C THR A 304 4.99 -4.49 4.35
N VAL A 305 5.93 -4.69 3.42
CA VAL A 305 5.76 -5.41 2.16
C VAL A 305 6.41 -6.79 2.28
N ALA A 306 5.79 -7.83 1.72
CA ALA A 306 6.33 -9.18 1.71
C ALA A 306 7.01 -9.53 0.37
N ALA A 307 8.08 -10.31 0.43
CA ALA A 307 8.71 -10.95 -0.73
C ALA A 307 8.85 -12.47 -0.48
N PRO A 308 8.77 -13.33 -1.53
CA PRO A 308 8.82 -14.79 -1.37
C PRO A 308 10.22 -15.31 -1.00
N ALA A 309 10.27 -16.58 -0.57
CA ALA A 309 11.53 -17.31 -0.35
C ALA A 309 12.46 -17.21 -1.58
N GLY A 310 13.76 -17.07 -1.34
CA GLY A 310 14.76 -17.02 -2.40
C GLY A 310 14.94 -15.66 -3.10
N SER A 311 14.06 -14.68 -2.86
CA SER A 311 14.22 -13.32 -3.40
C SER A 311 15.55 -12.67 -2.98
N THR A 312 16.19 -11.99 -3.95
CA THR A 312 17.34 -11.10 -3.77
C THR A 312 17.01 -9.65 -4.16
N GLY A 313 15.72 -9.34 -4.27
CA GLY A 313 15.20 -8.05 -4.72
C GLY A 313 13.67 -8.05 -4.79
N ALA A 314 13.08 -6.85 -4.85
CA ALA A 314 11.64 -6.61 -4.98
C ALA A 314 11.36 -5.17 -5.44
N THR A 315 10.21 -4.93 -6.08
CA THR A 315 9.74 -3.58 -6.44
C THR A 315 8.59 -3.17 -5.53
N ILE A 316 8.72 -2.04 -4.84
CA ILE A 316 7.63 -1.40 -4.10
C ILE A 316 6.98 -0.35 -5.01
N ASN A 317 5.66 -0.42 -5.19
CA ASN A 317 4.88 0.49 -6.00
C ASN A 317 3.91 1.33 -5.14
N GLY A 318 3.46 2.47 -5.66
CA GLY A 318 2.39 3.28 -5.03
C GLY A 318 2.83 4.10 -3.82
N LEU A 319 4.12 4.40 -3.68
CA LEU A 319 4.63 5.35 -2.70
C LEU A 319 4.32 6.79 -3.16
N GLN A 320 4.46 7.76 -2.26
CA GLN A 320 4.39 9.16 -2.65
C GLN A 320 5.59 9.54 -3.52
N ALA A 321 5.36 10.31 -4.58
CA ALA A 321 6.42 10.80 -5.46
C ALA A 321 7.30 11.85 -4.76
N ASN A 322 8.55 12.00 -5.19
CA ASN A 322 9.50 13.00 -4.66
C ASN A 322 9.57 13.01 -3.11
N THR A 323 9.56 11.83 -2.50
CA THR A 323 9.48 11.64 -1.04
C THR A 323 10.60 10.70 -0.60
N GLN A 324 11.34 11.06 0.45
CA GLN A 324 12.38 10.20 1.02
C GLN A 324 11.75 9.09 1.86
N TYR A 325 12.19 7.86 1.60
CA TYR A 325 11.79 6.68 2.36
C TYR A 325 13.01 5.94 2.90
N PHE A 326 12.84 5.40 4.10
CA PHE A 326 13.78 4.55 4.81
C PHE A 326 13.23 3.13 4.80
N LEU A 327 14.10 2.16 4.49
CA LEU A 327 13.74 0.78 4.26
C LEU A 327 14.65 -0.16 5.03
N ARG A 328 14.07 -1.17 5.68
CA ARG A 328 14.82 -2.24 6.36
C ARG A 328 14.16 -3.58 6.07
N ILE A 329 14.98 -4.60 5.82
CA ILE A 329 14.50 -5.95 5.47
C ILE A 329 14.88 -6.96 6.56
N ARG A 330 13.99 -7.92 6.79
CA ARG A 330 14.21 -9.13 7.60
C ARG A 330 13.74 -10.36 6.84
N ALA A 331 14.44 -11.48 6.99
CA ALA A 331 14.01 -12.77 6.48
C ALA A 331 13.04 -13.43 7.49
N VAL A 332 12.07 -14.22 7.03
CA VAL A 332 11.03 -14.83 7.88
C VAL A 332 10.79 -16.30 7.56
N ASP A 333 10.53 -17.11 8.59
CA ASP A 333 10.07 -18.50 8.50
C ASP A 333 9.03 -18.84 9.59
N ALA A 334 8.78 -20.12 9.84
CA ALA A 334 7.81 -20.58 10.85
C ALA A 334 8.25 -20.33 12.30
N ALA A 335 9.55 -20.16 12.58
CA ALA A 335 10.06 -19.76 13.89
C ALA A 335 10.01 -18.23 14.10
N GLY A 336 9.76 -17.46 13.04
CA GLY A 336 9.59 -16.02 13.10
C GLY A 336 10.57 -15.28 12.20
N ALA A 337 11.05 -14.14 12.66
CA ALA A 337 11.82 -13.22 11.83
C ALA A 337 13.28 -13.05 12.27
N SER A 338 14.15 -12.76 11.30
CA SER A 338 15.48 -12.24 11.55
C SER A 338 15.43 -10.85 12.18
N ALA A 339 16.55 -10.40 12.75
CA ALA A 339 16.78 -8.98 12.96
C ALA A 339 16.68 -8.21 11.61
N ASN A 340 16.31 -6.94 11.66
CA ASN A 340 16.25 -6.06 10.49
C ASN A 340 17.67 -5.63 10.06
N THR A 341 17.89 -5.45 8.75
CA THR A 341 19.11 -4.80 8.23
C THR A 341 19.31 -3.40 8.81
N THR A 342 20.55 -2.91 8.70
CA THR A 342 20.79 -1.46 8.64
C THR A 342 19.83 -0.83 7.61
N PRO A 343 19.17 0.29 7.93
CA PRO A 343 18.30 0.95 6.97
C PRO A 343 19.05 1.35 5.70
N SER A 344 18.38 1.17 4.56
CA SER A 344 18.71 1.78 3.27
C SER A 344 17.76 2.95 3.06
N GLU A 345 18.18 4.00 2.36
CA GLU A 345 17.33 5.15 2.06
C GLU A 345 17.28 5.45 0.57
N ALA A 346 16.13 5.89 0.09
CA ALA A 346 15.97 6.39 -1.26
C ALA A 346 14.84 7.42 -1.33
N THR A 347 15.06 8.49 -2.08
CA THR A 347 14.00 9.42 -2.49
C THR A 347 13.34 8.87 -3.75
N THR A 348 12.02 8.67 -3.70
CA THR A 348 11.25 8.27 -4.89
C THR A 348 11.41 9.32 -5.99
N GLY A 349 11.37 8.88 -7.25
CA GLY A 349 11.35 9.78 -8.39
C GLY A 349 10.09 10.64 -8.42
N ILE A 350 10.00 11.52 -9.43
CA ILE A 350 8.90 12.48 -9.59
C ILE A 350 7.56 11.84 -10.04
N GLY A 351 7.38 10.54 -9.80
CA GLY A 351 6.14 9.84 -10.14
C GLY A 351 6.06 9.42 -11.60
N GLY A 352 7.02 8.62 -12.06
CA GLY A 352 6.82 7.74 -13.22
C GLY A 352 5.79 6.66 -12.89
N THR A 353 4.51 7.03 -12.81
CA THR A 353 3.41 6.07 -12.66
C THR A 353 3.21 5.29 -13.95
N SER A 354 2.59 4.11 -13.88
CA SER A 354 1.89 3.57 -15.05
C SER A 354 0.88 4.61 -15.54
N SER A 355 1.06 5.10 -16.77
CA SER A 355 0.14 6.08 -17.37
C SER A 355 -1.10 5.37 -17.87
N ILE A 356 -2.27 5.97 -17.64
CA ILE A 356 -3.53 5.41 -18.11
C ILE A 356 -3.58 5.50 -19.63
N ALA A 357 -3.97 4.41 -20.30
CA ALA A 357 -4.06 4.35 -21.75
C ALA A 357 -5.04 5.40 -22.29
N THR A 358 -4.60 6.20 -23.26
CA THR A 358 -5.42 7.22 -23.93
C THR A 358 -6.74 6.64 -24.42
N PRO A 359 -7.90 7.23 -24.06
CA PRO A 359 -9.20 6.77 -24.55
C PRO A 359 -9.25 6.66 -26.08
N THR A 360 -9.83 5.57 -26.56
CA THR A 360 -10.11 5.38 -27.98
C THR A 360 -11.59 5.61 -28.25
N PHE A 361 -11.91 6.05 -29.48
CA PHE A 361 -13.27 6.34 -29.91
C PHE A 361 -13.74 5.29 -30.93
N SER A 362 -14.97 4.81 -30.78
CA SER A 362 -15.63 3.93 -31.75
C SER A 362 -17.05 4.43 -32.04
N PRO A 363 -17.40 4.81 -33.29
CA PRO A 363 -16.51 4.93 -34.45
C PRO A 363 -15.43 6.01 -34.24
N ALA A 364 -14.40 6.02 -35.09
CA ALA A 364 -13.34 7.03 -35.06
C ALA A 364 -13.84 8.42 -35.50
N GLY A 365 -13.07 9.48 -35.22
CA GLY A 365 -13.36 10.82 -35.74
C GLY A 365 -13.30 10.88 -37.27
N GLY A 366 -14.21 11.65 -37.89
CA GLY A 366 -14.36 11.71 -39.34
C GLY A 366 -15.63 12.43 -39.80
N THR A 367 -15.89 12.37 -41.11
CA THR A 367 -17.11 12.93 -41.72
C THR A 367 -18.15 11.85 -41.92
N TYR A 368 -19.39 12.12 -41.50
CA TYR A 368 -20.51 11.18 -41.55
C TYR A 368 -21.76 11.83 -42.14
N SER A 369 -22.56 11.06 -42.88
CA SER A 369 -23.81 11.51 -43.51
C SER A 369 -25.05 11.40 -42.59
N SER A 370 -24.89 10.86 -41.39
CA SER A 370 -25.95 10.63 -40.41
C SER A 370 -25.42 10.71 -38.97
N THR A 371 -26.33 10.86 -38.01
CA THR A 371 -26.03 10.87 -36.57
C THR A 371 -25.20 9.65 -36.15
N GLN A 372 -24.13 9.88 -35.37
CA GLN A 372 -23.27 8.82 -34.83
C GLN A 372 -23.53 8.57 -33.34
N ALA A 373 -23.30 7.34 -32.88
CA ALA A 373 -23.33 6.98 -31.46
C ALA A 373 -21.93 6.56 -31.02
N VAL A 374 -21.20 7.48 -30.38
CA VAL A 374 -19.77 7.33 -30.08
C VAL A 374 -19.57 6.65 -28.73
N THR A 375 -18.88 5.52 -28.73
CA THR A 375 -18.44 4.79 -27.55
C THR A 375 -16.98 5.13 -27.24
N LEU A 376 -16.67 5.36 -25.96
CA LEU A 376 -15.31 5.56 -25.48
C LEU A 376 -14.82 4.30 -24.76
N THR A 377 -13.57 3.88 -25.00
CA THR A 377 -12.95 2.77 -24.28
C THR A 377 -11.52 3.09 -23.87
N CYS A 378 -11.07 2.50 -22.76
CA CYS A 378 -9.70 2.59 -22.26
C CYS A 378 -9.17 1.17 -22.05
N LEU A 379 -7.93 0.89 -22.43
CA LEU A 379 -7.29 -0.42 -22.24
C LEU A 379 -6.83 -0.65 -20.79
N THR A 380 -6.70 0.40 -19.99
CA THR A 380 -6.44 0.31 -18.55
C THR A 380 -7.74 -0.04 -17.82
N GLY A 381 -7.90 -1.31 -17.46
CA GLY A 381 -9.08 -1.78 -16.73
C GLY A 381 -9.34 -1.00 -15.44
N GLY A 382 -10.59 -0.63 -15.20
CA GLY A 382 -11.01 0.12 -14.01
C GLY A 382 -10.81 1.64 -14.07
N ALA A 383 -10.24 2.20 -15.15
CA ALA A 383 -10.12 3.65 -15.32
C ALA A 383 -11.47 4.31 -15.68
N ALA A 384 -11.81 5.41 -15.01
CA ALA A 384 -13.00 6.22 -15.28
C ALA A 384 -12.71 7.21 -16.42
N ILE A 385 -13.50 7.15 -17.49
CA ILE A 385 -13.36 8.07 -18.63
C ILE A 385 -14.25 9.29 -18.40
N HIS A 386 -13.68 10.49 -18.41
CA HIS A 386 -14.38 11.77 -18.37
C HIS A 386 -14.29 12.45 -19.73
N PHE A 387 -15.35 13.14 -20.16
CA PHE A 387 -15.42 13.71 -21.50
C PHE A 387 -16.10 15.09 -21.58
N THR A 388 -15.88 15.76 -22.70
CA THR A 388 -16.47 17.04 -23.12
C THR A 388 -16.83 16.97 -24.60
N THR A 389 -17.88 17.68 -25.03
CA THR A 389 -18.38 17.67 -26.43
C THR A 389 -18.27 19.04 -27.13
N ASP A 390 -17.92 20.08 -26.38
CA ASP A 390 -17.69 21.46 -26.84
C ASP A 390 -16.23 21.72 -27.28
N GLY A 391 -15.37 20.70 -27.23
CA GLY A 391 -13.94 20.81 -27.48
C GLY A 391 -13.12 21.45 -26.34
N SER A 392 -13.72 21.74 -25.18
CA SER A 392 -12.97 22.12 -23.97
C SER A 392 -12.15 20.94 -23.43
N THR A 393 -11.12 21.19 -22.62
CA THR A 393 -10.29 20.12 -22.04
C THR A 393 -11.02 19.45 -20.87
N PRO A 394 -11.28 18.13 -20.90
CA PRO A 394 -11.97 17.43 -19.82
C PRO A 394 -11.09 17.33 -18.56
N THR A 395 -11.75 17.21 -17.41
CA THR A 395 -11.14 17.07 -16.08
C THR A 395 -11.84 15.97 -15.29
N ALA A 396 -11.35 15.61 -14.11
CA ALA A 396 -12.06 14.70 -13.20
C ALA A 396 -13.45 15.20 -12.75
N SER A 397 -13.74 16.50 -12.91
CA SER A 397 -15.05 17.11 -12.66
C SER A 397 -15.96 17.13 -13.90
N SER A 398 -15.46 16.72 -15.07
CA SER A 398 -16.25 16.62 -16.31
C SER A 398 -17.12 15.34 -16.29
N PRO A 399 -18.23 15.30 -17.05
CA PRO A 399 -19.13 14.15 -17.11
C PRO A 399 -18.39 12.82 -17.36
N MET A 400 -18.69 11.82 -16.54
CA MET A 400 -18.16 10.47 -16.71
C MET A 400 -18.94 9.73 -17.81
N PHE A 401 -18.22 9.03 -18.68
CA PHE A 401 -18.79 8.20 -19.74
C PHE A 401 -19.41 6.92 -19.17
N SER A 402 -20.69 6.70 -19.46
CA SER A 402 -21.45 5.50 -19.07
C SER A 402 -22.41 4.98 -20.14
N VAL A 403 -22.72 5.80 -21.15
CA VAL A 403 -23.61 5.51 -22.29
C VAL A 403 -23.03 6.20 -23.53
N ALA A 404 -23.21 5.59 -24.71
CA ALA A 404 -22.72 6.15 -25.98
C ALA A 404 -23.22 7.58 -26.25
N ILE A 405 -22.31 8.43 -26.73
CA ILE A 405 -22.54 9.86 -26.97
C ILE A 405 -23.20 10.04 -28.34
N SER A 406 -24.42 10.56 -28.37
CA SER A 406 -25.13 10.86 -29.63
C SER A 406 -24.61 12.16 -30.25
N VAL A 407 -24.22 12.10 -31.53
CA VAL A 407 -23.61 13.21 -32.28
C VAL A 407 -24.39 13.43 -33.58
N ALA A 408 -25.21 14.49 -33.62
CA ALA A 408 -26.11 14.82 -34.74
C ALA A 408 -25.65 16.04 -35.58
N SER A 409 -24.61 16.73 -35.16
CA SER A 409 -24.02 17.91 -35.81
C SER A 409 -22.51 17.94 -35.58
N THR A 410 -21.78 18.86 -36.23
CA THR A 410 -20.32 18.96 -36.09
C THR A 410 -19.90 19.17 -34.63
N THR A 411 -19.25 18.17 -34.04
CA THR A 411 -18.96 18.06 -32.60
C THR A 411 -17.52 17.61 -32.38
N THR A 412 -16.81 18.18 -31.41
CA THR A 412 -15.47 17.71 -31.02
C THR A 412 -15.52 17.11 -29.63
N ILE A 413 -15.40 15.79 -29.56
CA ILE A 413 -15.35 15.06 -28.30
C ILE A 413 -13.90 15.00 -27.84
N LYS A 414 -13.62 15.45 -26.61
CA LYS A 414 -12.36 15.19 -25.91
C LYS A 414 -12.61 14.29 -24.73
N ALA A 415 -11.65 13.41 -24.43
CA ALA A 415 -11.76 12.44 -23.34
C ALA A 415 -10.43 12.28 -22.59
N ILE A 416 -10.51 12.09 -21.28
CA ILE A 416 -9.39 11.76 -20.39
C ILE A 416 -9.80 10.61 -19.48
N ALA A 417 -8.93 9.63 -19.28
CA ALA A 417 -9.17 8.54 -18.33
C ALA A 417 -8.40 8.79 -17.03
N THR A 418 -9.06 8.58 -15.88
CA THR A 418 -8.53 8.79 -14.53
C THR A 418 -8.68 7.52 -13.69
N ALA A 419 -7.81 7.35 -12.69
CA ALA A 419 -7.91 6.28 -11.70
C ALA A 419 -7.10 6.70 -10.45
N SER A 420 -7.42 6.13 -9.29
CA SER A 420 -6.64 6.38 -8.07
C SER A 420 -5.21 5.86 -8.22
N GLY A 421 -4.21 6.68 -7.89
CA GLY A 421 -2.79 6.29 -7.88
C GLY A 421 -2.07 6.23 -9.24
N MET A 422 -2.69 6.66 -10.35
CA MET A 422 -2.07 6.68 -11.69
C MET A 422 -2.14 8.08 -12.32
N ILE A 423 -1.15 8.44 -13.15
CA ILE A 423 -1.24 9.64 -13.99
C ILE A 423 -2.39 9.44 -15.00
N ALA A 424 -3.31 10.40 -14.98
CA ALA A 424 -4.42 10.49 -15.93
C ALA A 424 -3.90 10.45 -17.38
N SER A 425 -4.68 9.88 -18.28
CA SER A 425 -4.25 9.67 -19.67
C SER A 425 -3.90 10.97 -20.38
N ALA A 426 -3.17 10.89 -21.49
CA ALA A 426 -3.20 11.98 -22.45
C ALA A 426 -4.66 12.27 -22.88
N VAL A 427 -4.98 13.53 -23.18
CA VAL A 427 -6.33 13.91 -23.62
C VAL A 427 -6.53 13.44 -25.05
N ALA A 428 -7.40 12.45 -25.22
CA ALA A 428 -7.88 12.00 -26.51
C ALA A 428 -8.80 13.06 -27.13
N SER A 429 -8.78 13.22 -28.46
CA SER A 429 -9.63 14.17 -29.17
C SER A 429 -10.08 13.60 -30.50
N ALA A 430 -11.38 13.63 -30.77
CA ALA A 430 -11.98 13.24 -32.05
C ALA A 430 -13.06 14.23 -32.47
N THR A 431 -12.94 14.75 -33.69
CA THR A 431 -13.96 15.60 -34.32
C THR A 431 -14.82 14.76 -35.25
N TYR A 432 -16.13 14.96 -35.15
CA TYR A 432 -17.15 14.33 -35.98
C TYR A 432 -17.85 15.42 -36.76
N THR A 433 -17.75 15.37 -38.08
CA THR A 433 -18.43 16.32 -38.98
C THR A 433 -19.66 15.63 -39.55
N ILE A 434 -20.84 15.92 -38.97
CA ILE A 434 -22.10 15.38 -39.51
C ILE A 434 -22.54 16.27 -40.67
N SER A 435 -22.22 15.83 -41.89
CA SER A 435 -22.59 16.47 -43.14
C SER A 435 -23.67 15.63 -43.82
N ALA A 436 -24.90 15.81 -43.36
CA ALA A 436 -26.07 15.19 -44.00
C ALA A 436 -26.14 15.64 -45.48
N PRO A 437 -26.47 14.74 -46.43
CA PRO A 437 -26.60 15.11 -47.82
C PRO A 437 -27.71 16.15 -47.99
N ALA A 438 -27.45 17.17 -48.82
CA ALA A 438 -28.44 18.19 -49.13
C ALA A 438 -29.74 17.54 -49.66
N THR A 439 -30.89 17.98 -49.18
CA THR A 439 -32.19 17.49 -49.64
C THR A 439 -32.67 18.25 -50.85
N VAL A 440 -33.43 17.57 -51.70
CA VAL A 440 -34.16 18.19 -52.82
C VAL A 440 -35.20 19.17 -52.27
N ALA A 441 -35.35 20.34 -52.90
CA ALA A 441 -36.36 21.31 -52.50
C ALA A 441 -37.78 20.76 -52.68
N THR A 442 -38.67 21.05 -51.73
CA THR A 442 -40.09 20.64 -51.78
C THR A 442 -40.74 21.09 -53.10
N PRO A 443 -41.36 20.17 -53.87
CA PRO A 443 -42.09 20.54 -55.08
C PRO A 443 -43.17 21.59 -54.81
N THR A 444 -43.33 22.53 -55.74
CA THR A 444 -44.38 23.56 -55.71
C THR A 444 -45.38 23.31 -56.82
N PHE A 445 -46.65 23.69 -56.57
CA PHE A 445 -47.75 23.52 -57.52
C PHE A 445 -48.16 24.88 -58.09
N SER A 446 -48.35 24.96 -59.40
CA SER A 446 -48.85 26.15 -60.10
C SER A 446 -49.94 25.77 -61.12
N PRO A 447 -51.21 26.20 -60.95
CA PRO A 447 -51.72 26.99 -59.82
C PRO A 447 -51.65 26.20 -58.49
N ALA A 448 -51.63 26.92 -57.37
CA ALA A 448 -51.64 26.34 -56.03
C ALA A 448 -52.98 25.64 -55.71
N GLY A 449 -53.00 24.82 -54.65
CA GLY A 449 -54.24 24.22 -54.15
C GLY A 449 -55.27 25.27 -53.73
N GLY A 450 -56.54 25.03 -54.04
CA GLY A 450 -57.61 26.01 -53.84
C GLY A 450 -58.95 25.59 -54.46
N ALA A 451 -59.92 26.50 -54.40
CA ALA A 451 -61.25 26.31 -54.99
C ALA A 451 -61.31 26.88 -56.42
N TYR A 452 -61.80 26.07 -57.36
CA TYR A 452 -61.88 26.39 -58.78
C TYR A 452 -63.27 26.11 -59.37
N THR A 453 -63.60 26.80 -60.46
CA THR A 453 -64.87 26.68 -61.20
C THR A 453 -64.69 26.09 -62.61
N SER A 454 -63.45 25.82 -63.03
CA SER A 454 -63.06 25.29 -64.33
C SER A 454 -61.82 24.40 -64.22
N THR A 455 -61.63 23.49 -65.18
CA THR A 455 -60.49 22.54 -65.20
C THR A 455 -59.16 23.27 -65.10
N GLN A 456 -58.29 22.84 -64.18
CA GLN A 456 -56.95 23.38 -64.00
C GLN A 456 -55.91 22.47 -64.66
N ALA A 457 -54.85 23.06 -65.22
CA ALA A 457 -53.67 22.36 -65.71
C ALA A 457 -52.52 22.59 -64.72
N VAL A 458 -52.39 21.70 -63.73
CA VAL A 458 -51.44 21.88 -62.62
C VAL A 458 -50.03 21.47 -63.06
N THR A 459 -49.11 22.42 -62.97
CA THR A 459 -47.68 22.21 -63.18
C THR A 459 -46.97 22.05 -61.86
N LEU A 460 -46.00 21.12 -61.81
CA LEU A 460 -45.14 20.91 -60.65
C LEU A 460 -43.73 21.39 -60.99
N THR A 461 -43.11 22.13 -60.07
CA THR A 461 -41.73 22.60 -60.23
C THR A 461 -40.90 22.38 -58.97
N CYS A 462 -39.59 22.23 -59.12
CA CYS A 462 -38.63 22.14 -58.04
C CYS A 462 -37.45 23.08 -58.37
N SER A 463 -36.96 23.84 -57.40
CA SER A 463 -35.80 24.74 -57.58
C SER A 463 -34.46 24.00 -57.59
N THR A 464 -34.42 22.75 -57.12
CA THR A 464 -33.26 21.87 -57.27
C THR A 464 -33.21 21.32 -58.70
N GLY A 465 -32.24 21.77 -59.49
CA GLY A 465 -32.02 21.29 -60.86
C GLY A 465 -31.73 19.79 -60.92
N GLY A 466 -32.20 19.11 -61.98
CA GLY A 466 -32.03 17.66 -62.15
C GLY A 466 -32.99 16.79 -61.34
N THR A 467 -33.99 17.38 -60.68
CA THR A 467 -34.99 16.65 -59.88
C THR A 467 -36.00 15.88 -60.73
N ALA A 468 -36.16 14.58 -60.45
CA ALA A 468 -37.35 13.82 -60.82
C ALA A 468 -38.44 14.01 -59.76
N ILE A 469 -39.59 14.57 -60.15
CA ILE A 469 -40.75 14.75 -59.26
C ILE A 469 -41.68 13.55 -59.44
N HIS A 470 -41.98 12.84 -58.35
CA HIS A 470 -42.95 11.74 -58.31
C HIS A 470 -44.20 12.19 -57.58
N PHE A 471 -45.38 11.85 -58.09
CA PHE A 471 -46.66 12.30 -57.53
C PHE A 471 -47.73 11.20 -57.52
N THR A 472 -48.75 11.41 -56.70
CA THR A 472 -50.04 10.72 -56.77
C THR A 472 -51.18 11.73 -56.72
N THR A 473 -52.39 11.28 -57.07
CA THR A 473 -53.57 12.11 -57.35
C THR A 473 -54.77 11.81 -56.43
N ASP A 474 -54.59 10.86 -55.52
CA ASP A 474 -55.55 10.39 -54.51
C ASP A 474 -55.19 10.88 -53.09
N GLY A 475 -54.11 11.66 -52.94
CA GLY A 475 -53.58 12.11 -51.65
C GLY A 475 -52.73 11.07 -50.90
N SER A 476 -52.42 9.92 -51.50
CA SER A 476 -51.47 8.94 -50.93
C SER A 476 -50.04 9.50 -50.88
N THR A 477 -49.13 8.88 -50.12
CA THR A 477 -47.72 9.30 -50.12
C THR A 477 -46.99 8.72 -51.35
N PRO A 478 -46.50 9.54 -52.29
CA PRO A 478 -45.72 9.07 -53.43
C PRO A 478 -44.37 8.48 -53.01
N THR A 479 -43.87 7.56 -53.84
CA THR A 479 -42.56 6.92 -53.72
C THR A 479 -41.77 7.11 -55.01
N ALA A 480 -40.51 6.67 -55.06
CA ALA A 480 -39.72 6.64 -56.31
C ALA A 480 -40.31 5.72 -57.40
N SER A 481 -41.29 4.87 -57.07
CA SER A 481 -42.06 4.05 -58.02
C SER A 481 -43.42 4.66 -58.40
N SER A 482 -43.81 5.80 -57.80
CA SER A 482 -45.00 6.55 -58.19
C SER A 482 -44.76 7.36 -59.46
N THR A 483 -45.85 7.75 -60.13
CA THR A 483 -45.86 8.43 -61.43
C THR A 483 -44.89 9.62 -61.47
N THR A 484 -43.90 9.57 -62.35
CA THR A 484 -43.00 10.70 -62.60
C THR A 484 -43.73 11.79 -63.38
N TYR A 485 -43.64 13.02 -62.92
CA TYR A 485 -44.19 14.20 -63.59
C TYR A 485 -43.43 14.50 -64.89
N SER A 486 -44.14 14.43 -66.02
CA SER A 486 -43.61 14.67 -67.37
C SER A 486 -44.40 15.71 -68.18
N GLY A 487 -45.46 16.28 -67.59
CA GLY A 487 -46.37 17.23 -68.22
C GLY A 487 -47.49 17.64 -67.27
N ALA A 488 -48.21 18.72 -67.59
CA ALA A 488 -49.22 19.29 -66.69
C ALA A 488 -50.35 18.30 -66.37
N ILE A 489 -50.71 18.22 -65.08
CA ILE A 489 -51.76 17.34 -64.57
C ILE A 489 -53.11 18.02 -64.81
N SER A 490 -54.00 17.37 -65.56
CA SER A 490 -55.37 17.86 -65.75
C SER A 490 -56.23 17.55 -64.53
N VAL A 491 -56.72 18.60 -63.88
CA VAL A 491 -57.50 18.57 -62.65
C VAL A 491 -58.91 19.09 -62.96
N ALA A 492 -59.84 18.16 -63.19
CA ALA A 492 -61.21 18.43 -63.65
C ALA A 492 -62.30 18.15 -62.59
N SER A 493 -61.91 17.70 -61.41
CA SER A 493 -62.78 17.40 -60.27
C SER A 493 -62.00 17.54 -58.95
N THR A 494 -62.69 17.44 -57.81
CA THR A 494 -62.06 17.57 -56.48
C THR A 494 -61.07 16.43 -56.23
N MET A 495 -59.80 16.76 -55.95
CA MET A 495 -58.71 15.80 -55.77
C MET A 495 -57.54 16.41 -54.99
N THR A 496 -56.63 15.56 -54.48
CA THR A 496 -55.40 16.00 -53.78
C THR A 496 -54.18 15.47 -54.51
N ILE A 497 -53.29 16.37 -54.91
CA ILE A 497 -51.99 16.02 -55.51
C ILE A 497 -50.92 16.09 -54.43
N THR A 498 -50.23 14.98 -54.22
CA THR A 498 -49.11 14.82 -53.30
C THR A 498 -47.85 14.55 -54.11
N ALA A 499 -46.71 15.16 -53.75
CA ALA A 499 -45.47 15.07 -54.53
C ALA A 499 -44.19 15.03 -53.70
N ILE A 500 -43.19 14.28 -54.17
CA ILE A 500 -41.80 14.32 -53.69
C ILE A 500 -40.83 14.55 -54.85
N GLY A 501 -39.74 15.25 -54.59
CA GLY A 501 -38.59 15.36 -55.50
C GLY A 501 -37.47 14.41 -55.10
N THR A 502 -36.85 13.76 -56.09
CA THR A 502 -35.63 12.96 -55.93
C THR A 502 -34.56 13.43 -56.92
N ALA A 503 -33.29 13.40 -56.52
CA ALA A 503 -32.15 13.77 -57.37
C ALA A 503 -30.91 12.95 -56.98
N SER A 504 -30.01 12.71 -57.92
CA SER A 504 -28.81 11.90 -57.69
C SER A 504 -27.88 12.55 -56.64
N GLY A 505 -27.45 11.77 -55.65
CA GLY A 505 -26.57 12.24 -54.56
C GLY A 505 -27.24 13.12 -53.50
N MET A 506 -28.56 13.33 -53.57
CA MET A 506 -29.32 14.17 -52.64
C MET A 506 -30.33 13.36 -51.82
N GLY A 507 -30.68 13.85 -50.64
CA GLY A 507 -31.84 13.34 -49.91
C GLY A 507 -33.15 13.69 -50.63
N ALA A 508 -34.17 12.85 -50.54
CA ALA A 508 -35.50 13.17 -51.07
C ALA A 508 -36.08 14.44 -50.40
N SER A 509 -36.98 15.13 -51.10
CA SER A 509 -37.64 16.31 -50.55
C SER A 509 -38.58 15.97 -49.39
N ALA A 510 -38.99 16.98 -48.64
CA ALA A 510 -40.21 16.89 -47.85
C ALA A 510 -41.43 16.66 -48.78
N LEU A 511 -42.49 16.07 -48.23
CA LEU A 511 -43.74 15.81 -48.94
C LEU A 511 -44.47 17.14 -49.22
N ALA A 512 -44.69 17.43 -50.50
CA ALA A 512 -45.60 18.49 -50.95
C ALA A 512 -47.03 17.94 -51.04
N SER A 513 -48.04 18.77 -50.76
CA SER A 513 -49.45 18.43 -50.94
C SER A 513 -50.27 19.67 -51.33
N ALA A 514 -51.19 19.51 -52.27
CA ALA A 514 -52.16 20.51 -52.68
C ALA A 514 -53.51 19.87 -53.01
N THR A 515 -54.57 20.32 -52.33
CA THR A 515 -55.94 19.93 -52.62
C THR A 515 -56.61 20.96 -53.53
N TYR A 516 -57.30 20.46 -54.57
CA TYR A 516 -58.09 21.25 -55.50
C TYR A 516 -59.55 20.87 -55.29
N THR A 517 -60.43 21.86 -55.10
CA THR A 517 -61.86 21.64 -54.91
C THR A 517 -62.65 22.31 -56.02
N PHE A 518 -63.70 21.63 -56.50
CA PHE A 518 -64.60 22.19 -57.50
C PHE A 518 -65.87 22.67 -56.81
N VAL A 519 -66.06 23.99 -56.80
CA VAL A 519 -67.29 24.62 -56.34
C VAL A 519 -68.13 24.91 -57.58
N ALA A 520 -69.31 24.30 -57.68
CA ALA A 520 -70.27 24.66 -58.72
C ALA A 520 -70.56 26.16 -58.61
N GLY A 521 -70.33 26.91 -59.69
CA GLY A 521 -70.48 28.37 -59.68
C GLY A 521 -71.88 28.75 -59.20
N ALA A 522 -71.94 29.58 -58.14
CA ALA A 522 -73.21 30.08 -57.66
C ALA A 522 -73.96 30.77 -58.82
N PRO A 523 -75.27 30.50 -59.00
CA PRO A 523 -76.03 31.12 -60.08
C PRO A 523 -75.94 32.65 -59.95
N PRO A 524 -75.83 33.40 -61.07
CA PRO A 524 -75.61 34.84 -61.03
C PRO A 524 -76.69 35.51 -60.20
N ALA A 525 -76.28 36.29 -59.20
CA ALA A 525 -77.19 36.93 -58.27
C ALA A 525 -78.16 37.86 -59.03
N HIS A 526 -79.45 37.56 -58.95
CA HIS A 526 -80.49 38.37 -59.57
C HIS A 526 -80.51 39.75 -58.90
N VAL A 527 -80.36 40.82 -59.70
CA VAL A 527 -80.11 42.18 -59.18
C VAL A 527 -81.44 42.88 -58.87
N ASP A 528 -82.11 42.41 -57.81
CA ASP A 528 -83.37 42.98 -57.35
C ASP A 528 -83.14 44.27 -56.55
N SER A 529 -83.28 45.40 -57.25
CA SER A 529 -83.13 46.75 -56.70
C SER A 529 -84.36 47.18 -55.89
N ALA A 530 -84.34 47.02 -54.55
CA ALA A 530 -85.43 47.51 -53.69
C ALA A 530 -85.00 48.03 -52.30
N THR A 531 -84.85 49.35 -52.20
CA THR A 531 -85.17 50.22 -51.04
C THR A 531 -84.50 50.04 -49.66
N ARG A 532 -84.47 51.14 -48.90
CA ARG A 532 -83.95 51.26 -47.51
C ARG A 532 -85.12 51.12 -46.51
N HIS A 533 -84.85 50.75 -45.25
CA HIS A 533 -85.33 51.56 -44.10
C HIS A 533 -84.68 51.20 -42.74
N HIS A 534 -84.87 52.11 -41.80
CA HIS A 534 -84.16 52.41 -40.56
C HIS A 534 -84.17 51.39 -39.39
N CYS A 535 -83.05 51.36 -38.66
CA CYS A 535 -82.90 51.61 -37.21
C CYS A 535 -83.76 50.87 -36.14
N GLY A 536 -83.09 50.29 -35.12
CA GLY A 536 -83.65 50.26 -33.74
C GLY A 536 -83.26 49.09 -32.82
N ILE A 537 -82.67 49.43 -31.66
CA ILE A 537 -82.76 48.83 -30.29
C ILE A 537 -83.73 47.63 -30.03
N GLY A 538 -83.47 46.67 -29.11
CA GLY A 538 -82.31 46.39 -28.23
C GLY A 538 -82.65 45.55 -26.96
N SER A 539 -81.65 44.90 -26.34
CA SER A 539 -81.56 44.36 -24.94
C SER A 539 -82.43 43.15 -24.43
N GLY A 540 -81.82 42.28 -23.58
CA GLY A 540 -82.43 41.17 -22.79
C GLY A 540 -81.79 39.78 -23.06
N LEU A 541 -80.92 39.14 -22.23
CA LEU A 541 -81.05 38.53 -20.88
C LEU A 541 -82.10 37.38 -20.77
N ALA A 542 -81.89 36.23 -20.10
CA ALA A 542 -80.83 35.74 -19.18
C ALA A 542 -80.76 34.17 -19.17
N VAL A 543 -79.58 33.51 -19.13
CA VAL A 543 -78.84 32.88 -17.97
C VAL A 543 -79.20 31.43 -17.57
N PHE A 544 -78.20 30.53 -17.52
CA PHE A 544 -77.83 29.51 -16.48
C PHE A 544 -76.80 28.50 -17.10
N ALA A 545 -75.49 28.56 -16.79
CA ALA A 545 -74.72 27.82 -15.76
C ALA A 545 -74.19 26.42 -16.22
N LEU A 546 -73.12 25.78 -15.68
CA LEU A 546 -72.43 25.95 -14.38
C LEU A 546 -70.96 25.40 -14.36
N ALA A 547 -69.98 26.24 -13.91
CA ALA A 547 -68.67 25.94 -13.23
C ALA A 547 -67.64 24.92 -13.85
N LEU A 548 -66.39 24.72 -13.37
CA LEU A 548 -65.51 25.26 -12.30
C LEU A 548 -64.21 25.89 -12.93
N LEU A 549 -63.58 26.98 -12.45
CA LEU A 549 -62.69 27.18 -11.25
C LEU A 549 -61.40 26.31 -11.24
N THR A 550 -60.16 26.73 -10.90
CA THR A 550 -59.48 27.94 -10.30
C THR A 550 -57.93 27.71 -10.47
N LEU A 551 -56.88 28.56 -10.29
CA LEU A 551 -56.48 30.01 -10.19
C LEU A 551 -54.89 30.00 -10.22
N ARG A 552 -53.99 31.00 -10.34
CA ARG A 552 -53.80 32.48 -10.15
C ARG A 552 -52.75 32.97 -11.23
N TYR A 553 -52.27 34.22 -11.45
CA TYR A 553 -52.14 35.53 -10.75
C TYR A 553 -50.98 35.63 -9.71
N ARG A 554 -50.08 36.64 -9.65
CA ARG A 554 -49.99 38.06 -10.16
C ARG A 554 -48.51 38.48 -10.49
N ILE A 555 -48.12 39.52 -11.30
CA ILE A 555 -48.36 41.01 -11.32
C ILE A 555 -47.73 41.73 -10.09
N PHE A 556 -46.90 42.80 -10.13
CA PHE A 556 -46.33 43.78 -11.12
C PHE A 556 -44.95 44.30 -10.57
N LEU A 557 -44.01 45.11 -11.15
CA LEU A 557 -43.78 45.96 -12.37
C LEU A 557 -43.67 47.51 -12.11
N ALA A 558 -42.46 48.10 -12.36
CA ALA A 558 -42.07 49.55 -12.40
C ALA A 558 -42.08 50.34 -11.04
N THR A 559 -41.42 51.51 -10.82
CA THR A 559 -40.69 52.54 -11.64
C THR A 559 -39.40 53.07 -10.94
N GLY A 560 -38.52 53.83 -11.63
CA GLY A 560 -37.44 54.67 -11.02
C GLY A 560 -37.88 56.13 -10.77
N PRO A 561 -36.99 57.18 -10.75
CA PRO A 561 -35.51 57.22 -10.83
C PRO A 561 -34.84 58.15 -9.76
N CYS A 562 -33.49 58.32 -9.79
CA CYS A 562 -32.71 59.59 -9.62
C CYS A 562 -31.24 59.42 -9.14
N GLU A 563 -30.35 60.26 -9.68
CA GLU A 563 -29.00 60.62 -9.17
C GLU A 563 -29.07 62.05 -8.52
N PRO A 564 -28.01 62.74 -8.02
CA PRO A 564 -26.58 62.38 -7.86
C PRO A 564 -26.01 62.68 -6.43
N GLY A 565 -24.72 62.40 -6.15
CA GLY A 565 -24.07 62.95 -4.93
C GLY A 565 -22.63 62.50 -4.58
N ARG A 566 -21.61 63.27 -5.00
CA ARG A 566 -20.17 63.06 -4.70
C ARG A 566 -19.81 63.14 -3.19
N ARG A 567 -18.77 62.39 -2.74
CA ARG A 567 -17.40 62.92 -2.42
C ARG A 567 -16.42 61.86 -1.83
N LEU A 568 -15.13 61.99 -2.20
CA LEU A 568 -13.84 61.85 -1.45
C LEU A 568 -13.75 60.82 -0.29
N GLY A 569 -12.69 60.03 -0.07
CA GLY A 569 -11.32 59.90 -0.65
C GLY A 569 -10.72 58.53 -0.23
N THR A 570 -9.42 58.21 -0.29
CA THR A 570 -8.16 58.97 -0.51
C THR A 570 -7.08 58.03 -1.11
N VAL A 571 -5.90 58.51 -1.52
CA VAL A 571 -4.91 57.77 -2.34
C VAL A 571 -3.53 57.55 -1.67
N ALA A 572 -2.96 56.35 -1.86
CA ALA A 572 -1.54 55.98 -1.75
C ALA A 572 -1.30 54.79 -2.73
N LYS A 573 -0.29 54.64 -3.62
CA LYS A 573 1.08 55.19 -3.83
C LYS A 573 2.08 54.83 -2.71
N ASN A 574 3.28 54.26 -2.96
CA ASN A 574 3.91 53.80 -4.21
C ASN A 574 4.95 52.63 -3.94
N PRO A 575 6.18 52.51 -4.51
CA PRO A 575 6.47 51.51 -5.55
C PRO A 575 7.64 50.48 -5.30
N ALA A 576 7.62 49.42 -6.12
CA ALA A 576 8.76 48.75 -6.83
C ALA A 576 10.05 48.28 -6.12
N ARG A 577 10.50 47.06 -6.51
CA ARG A 577 11.91 46.77 -6.83
C ARG A 577 12.02 45.71 -7.95
N ARG A 578 13.22 45.57 -8.54
CA ARG A 578 13.56 44.72 -9.71
C ARG A 578 14.28 43.42 -9.31
N PRO A 579 14.33 42.40 -10.18
CA PRO A 579 15.09 41.18 -9.96
C PRO A 579 16.60 41.34 -10.21
N VAL A 580 17.35 40.35 -9.72
CA VAL A 580 18.64 39.86 -10.23
C VAL A 580 18.47 38.35 -10.40
#